data_AF-A0A1S2VCC0-F1
#
_entry.id   AF-A0A1S2VCC0-F1
#
_cell.length_a   1.000
_cell.length_b   1.000
_cell.length_c   1.000
_cell.angle_alpha   90.00
_cell.angle_beta   90.00
_cell.angle_gamma   90.00
#
_symmetry.space_group_name_H-M   'P 1'
#
loop_
_entity.id
_entity.type
_entity.pdbx_description
1 polymer ?
#
loop_
_entity_poly.entity_id
_entity_poly.type
_entity_poly.pdbx_seq_one_letter_code
_entity_poly.pdbx_strand_id
1 'polypeptide(L)'
;MIRFYSKPGPELVIPLALINGGMLISFAYDRNWSGIAVIIAVSAFIVHMFLTTWYQLEGSVLRVKCSFFINQTIDIGSIRSVTQTRNPLGAPATSLDRLEIRYNRFDFVLVSPKDKAGFIRELLKVNPAIEIKLKG
;
A
#
# COMPACT_ATOMS: atom_id res chain seq x y z
N MET A 1 5.67 -19.75 -5.43
CA MET A 1 5.13 -18.38 -5.61
C MET A 1 4.29 -18.06 -4.39
N ILE A 2 4.64 -17.01 -3.63
CA ILE A 2 3.89 -16.59 -2.44
C ILE A 2 3.37 -15.16 -2.68
N ARG A 3 2.08 -14.91 -2.41
CA ARG A 3 1.44 -13.61 -2.57
C ARG A 3 1.06 -13.02 -1.22
N PHE A 4 1.40 -11.76 -1.01
CA PHE A 4 1.01 -10.96 0.16
C PHE A 4 0.11 -9.82 -0.31
N TYR A 5 -1.01 -9.63 0.39
CA TYR A 5 -1.96 -8.56 0.08
C TYR A 5 -1.67 -7.33 0.93
N SER A 6 -1.95 -6.14 0.39
CA SER A 6 -1.91 -4.91 1.18
C SER A 6 -3.11 -4.84 2.13
N LYS A 7 -2.90 -4.34 3.35
CA LYS A 7 -4.00 -4.01 4.26
C LYS A 7 -4.48 -2.58 3.94
N PRO A 8 -5.74 -2.36 3.50
CA PRO A 8 -6.28 -1.01 3.44
C PRO A 8 -6.33 -0.47 4.87
N GLY A 9 -5.62 0.62 5.12
CA GLY A 9 -5.58 1.24 6.44
C GLY A 9 -6.77 2.18 6.65
N PRO A 10 -7.27 2.29 7.89
CA PRO A 10 -8.36 3.18 8.24
C PRO A 10 -8.01 4.66 8.00
N GLU A 11 -6.73 5.01 7.99
CA GLU A 11 -6.25 6.40 7.90
C GLU A 11 -6.58 7.04 6.55
N LEU A 12 -6.73 6.25 5.49
CA LEU A 12 -7.18 6.74 4.20
C LEU A 12 -8.70 6.61 4.02
N VAL A 13 -9.30 5.56 4.59
CA VAL A 13 -10.74 5.30 4.47
C VAL A 13 -11.57 6.32 5.26
N ILE A 14 -11.13 6.69 6.47
CA ILE A 14 -11.88 7.59 7.37
C ILE A 14 -12.02 9.01 6.79
N PRO A 15 -10.94 9.70 6.36
CA PRO A 15 -11.08 11.04 5.79
C PRO A 15 -11.89 11.02 4.49
N LEU A 16 -11.68 10.00 3.65
CA LEU A 16 -12.41 9.85 2.40
C LEU A 16 -13.91 9.65 2.66
N ALA A 17 -14.27 8.83 3.65
CA ALA A 17 -15.65 8.62 4.06
C ALA A 17 -16.29 9.88 4.65
N LEU A 18 -15.55 10.67 5.44
CA LEU A 18 -16.04 11.93 6.00
C LEU A 18 -16.32 12.97 4.91
N ILE A 19 -15.37 13.15 3.97
CA ILE A 19 -15.50 14.11 2.87
C ILE A 19 -16.66 13.72 1.95
N ASN A 20 -16.70 12.46 1.50
CA ASN A 20 -17.76 11.99 0.61
C ASN A 20 -19.12 11.94 1.32
N GLY A 21 -19.15 11.54 2.59
CA GLY A 21 -20.38 11.52 3.39
C GLY A 21 -20.98 12.90 3.57
N GLY A 22 -20.16 13.91 3.90
CA GLY A 22 -20.61 15.30 4.01
C GLY A 22 -21.17 15.85 2.69
N MET A 23 -20.48 15.59 1.58
CA MET A 23 -20.96 16.02 0.25
C MET A 23 -22.25 15.29 -0.16
N LEU A 24 -22.40 13.99 0.14
CA LEU A 24 -23.64 13.25 -0.11
C LEU A 24 -24.83 13.83 0.65
N ILE A 25 -24.64 14.20 1.93
CA ILE A 25 -25.69 14.81 2.75
C ILE A 25 -26.10 16.18 2.18
N SER A 26 -25.13 17.01 1.78
CA SER A 26 -25.40 18.31 1.17
C SER A 26 -26.18 18.17 -0.14
N PHE A 27 -25.72 17.28 -1.04
CA PHE A 27 -26.41 17.06 -2.32
C PHE A 27 -27.79 16.40 -2.17
N ALA A 28 -28.00 15.58 -1.13
CA ALA A 28 -29.31 15.05 -0.80
C ALA A 28 -30.27 16.16 -0.33
N TYR A 29 -29.79 17.13 0.46
CA TYR A 29 -30.56 18.29 0.89
C TYR A 29 -31.00 19.14 -0.32
N ASP A 30 -30.08 19.38 -1.25
CA ASP A 30 -30.33 20.15 -2.48
C ASP A 30 -31.09 19.35 -3.57
N ARG A 31 -31.46 18.08 -3.31
CA ARG A 31 -32.03 17.11 -4.27
C ARG A 31 -31.22 17.00 -5.58
N ASN A 32 -29.90 17.17 -5.49
CA ASN A 32 -29.00 17.10 -6.63
C ASN A 32 -28.55 15.65 -6.90
N TRP A 33 -29.37 14.93 -7.66
CA TRP A 33 -29.14 13.52 -7.99
C TRP A 33 -27.89 13.29 -8.86
N SER A 34 -27.53 14.24 -9.73
CA SER A 34 -26.35 14.11 -10.59
C SER A 34 -25.06 14.23 -9.77
N GLY A 35 -25.02 15.12 -8.78
CA GLY A 35 -23.90 15.23 -7.83
C GLY A 35 -23.69 13.94 -7.03
N ILE A 36 -24.78 13.31 -6.56
CA ILE A 36 -24.73 12.03 -5.86
C ILE A 36 -24.14 10.92 -6.75
N ALA A 37 -24.62 10.81 -8.00
CA ALA A 37 -24.14 9.80 -8.93
C ALA A 37 -22.62 9.93 -9.21
N VAL A 38 -22.14 11.16 -9.39
CA VAL A 38 -20.70 11.44 -9.61
C VAL A 38 -19.88 11.03 -8.39
N ILE A 39 -20.30 11.39 -7.17
CA ILE A 39 -19.59 11.03 -5.94
C ILE A 39 -19.49 9.52 -5.77
N ILE A 40 -20.58 8.79 -6.00
CA ILE A 40 -20.59 7.32 -5.89
C ILE A 40 -19.63 6.71 -6.92
N ALA A 41 -19.65 7.19 -8.16
CA ALA A 41 -18.75 6.69 -9.21
C ALA A 41 -17.28 6.95 -8.88
N VAL A 42 -16.94 8.16 -8.42
CA VAL A 42 -15.57 8.52 -8.00
C VAL A 42 -15.14 7.68 -6.78
N SER A 43 -16.00 7.55 -5.78
CA SER A 43 -15.72 6.73 -4.58
C SER A 43 -15.47 5.27 -4.94
N ALA A 44 -16.31 4.70 -5.81
CA ALA A 44 -16.14 3.32 -6.28
C ALA A 44 -14.81 3.14 -7.04
N PHE A 45 -14.45 4.09 -7.89
CA PHE A 45 -13.17 4.08 -8.62
C PHE A 45 -11.96 4.14 -7.68
N ILE A 46 -12.01 5.02 -6.68
CA ILE A 46 -10.96 5.15 -5.66
C ILE A 46 -10.80 3.84 -4.88
N VAL A 47 -11.90 3.24 -4.42
CA VAL A 47 -11.87 1.95 -3.71
C VAL A 47 -11.28 0.85 -4.59
N HIS A 48 -11.68 0.77 -5.87
CA HIS A 48 -11.15 -0.19 -6.82
C HIS A 48 -9.63 -0.06 -7.01
N MET A 49 -9.12 1.17 -7.09
CA MET A 49 -7.69 1.46 -7.16
C MET A 49 -6.92 0.87 -5.96
N PHE A 50 -7.49 0.94 -4.75
CA PHE A 50 -6.81 0.47 -3.55
C PHE A 50 -6.87 -1.05 -3.35
N LEU A 51 -7.93 -1.71 -3.81
CA LEU A 51 -8.10 -3.17 -3.69
C LEU A 51 -7.14 -3.99 -4.58
N THR A 52 -6.47 -3.36 -5.54
CA THR A 52 -5.62 -4.03 -6.53
C THR A 52 -4.13 -4.04 -6.18
N THR A 53 -3.77 -3.76 -4.93
CA THR A 53 -2.36 -3.74 -4.47
C THR A 53 -1.93 -5.09 -3.88
N TRP A 54 -0.96 -5.73 -4.51
CA TRP A 54 -0.40 -7.02 -4.08
C TRP A 54 1.11 -7.09 -4.29
N TYR A 55 1.75 -7.90 -3.45
CA TYR A 55 3.18 -8.17 -3.48
C TYR A 55 3.38 -9.65 -3.76
N GLN A 56 4.22 -9.98 -4.73
CA GLN A 56 4.51 -11.37 -5.08
C GLN A 56 6.00 -11.64 -4.94
N LEU A 57 6.34 -12.66 -4.15
CA LEU A 57 7.69 -13.20 -4.06
C LEU A 57 7.79 -14.44 -4.94
N GLU A 58 8.72 -14.40 -5.87
CA GLU A 58 8.96 -15.43 -6.87
C GLU A 58 10.47 -15.70 -6.98
N GLY A 59 10.92 -16.76 -6.31
CA GLY A 59 12.35 -17.11 -6.26
C GLY A 59 13.18 -15.99 -5.62
N SER A 60 14.05 -15.37 -6.40
CA SER A 60 14.88 -14.23 -6.00
C SER A 60 14.25 -12.86 -6.28
N VAL A 61 13.00 -12.80 -6.75
CA VAL A 61 12.38 -11.56 -7.23
C VAL A 61 11.18 -11.17 -6.37
N LEU A 62 11.16 -9.91 -5.95
CA LEU A 62 10.01 -9.24 -5.34
C LEU A 62 9.31 -8.38 -6.38
N ARG A 63 8.10 -8.77 -6.78
CA ARG A 63 7.21 -7.93 -7.59
C ARG A 63 6.30 -7.13 -6.68
N VAL A 64 6.41 -5.82 -6.76
CA VAL A 64 5.56 -4.84 -6.08
C VAL A 64 4.58 -4.27 -7.09
N LYS A 65 3.31 -4.65 -6.98
CA LYS A 65 2.25 -4.10 -7.83
C LYS A 65 1.25 -3.29 -7.01
N CYS A 66 1.22 -1.98 -7.21
CA CYS A 66 0.17 -1.10 -6.71
C CYS A 66 -0.70 -0.64 -7.88
N SER A 67 -1.80 -1.35 -8.10
CA SER A 67 -2.81 -1.01 -9.11
C SER A 67 -2.20 -0.72 -10.49
N PHE A 68 -2.63 0.37 -11.13
CA PHE A 68 -2.16 0.82 -12.45
C PHE A 68 -0.87 1.67 -12.40
N PHE A 69 -0.50 2.20 -11.23
CA PHE A 69 0.55 3.23 -11.14
C PHE A 69 1.94 2.70 -10.82
N ILE A 70 2.04 1.58 -10.08
CA ILE A 70 3.34 1.06 -9.65
C ILE A 70 3.42 -0.42 -10.01
N ASN A 71 4.34 -0.77 -10.91
CA ASN A 71 4.71 -2.14 -11.22
C ASN A 71 6.23 -2.22 -11.17
N GLN A 72 6.77 -2.46 -9.98
CA GLN A 72 8.22 -2.53 -9.76
C GLN A 72 8.64 -3.97 -9.51
N THR A 73 9.77 -4.34 -10.07
CA THR A 73 10.38 -5.65 -9.91
C THR A 73 11.75 -5.44 -9.26
N ILE A 74 11.96 -6.02 -8.09
CA ILE A 74 13.14 -5.81 -7.27
C ILE A 74 13.82 -7.17 -7.05
N ASP A 75 15.12 -7.23 -7.28
CA ASP A 75 15.91 -8.41 -6.90
C ASP A 75 16.10 -8.43 -5.37
N ILE A 76 15.69 -9.52 -4.73
CA ILE A 76 15.80 -9.71 -3.28
C ILE A 76 17.27 -9.73 -2.85
N GLY A 77 18.19 -10.17 -3.72
CA GLY A 77 19.64 -10.09 -3.46
C GLY A 77 20.17 -8.66 -3.36
N SER A 78 19.50 -7.69 -4.01
CA SER A 78 19.87 -6.27 -3.96
C SER A 78 19.32 -5.53 -2.72
N ILE A 79 18.42 -6.17 -1.96
CA ILE A 79 17.83 -5.60 -0.76
C ILE A 79 18.89 -5.55 0.34
N ARG A 80 19.07 -4.37 0.92
CA ARG A 80 20.05 -4.12 1.99
C ARG A 80 19.40 -4.07 3.36
N SER A 81 18.23 -3.44 3.45
CA SER A 81 17.53 -3.33 4.72
C SER A 81 16.02 -3.26 4.57
N VAL A 82 15.33 -3.73 5.60
CA VAL A 82 13.90 -3.61 5.77
C VAL A 82 13.64 -2.89 7.09
N THR A 83 13.05 -1.70 7.02
CA THR A 83 12.81 -0.84 8.18
C THR A 83 11.32 -0.61 8.37
N GLN A 84 10.81 -0.77 9.60
CA GLN A 84 9.42 -0.40 9.88
C GLN A 84 9.30 1.13 9.98
N THR A 85 8.37 1.71 9.22
CA THR A 85 8.14 3.14 9.17
C THR A 85 6.65 3.48 9.35
N ARG A 86 6.41 4.57 10.09
CA ARG A 86 5.10 5.22 10.22
C ARG A 86 5.05 6.58 9.54
N ASN A 87 6.05 6.91 8.73
CA ASN A 87 6.19 8.25 8.17
C ASN A 87 5.11 8.52 7.10
N PRO A 88 4.22 9.52 7.29
CA PRO A 88 3.18 9.86 6.32
C PRO A 88 3.72 10.51 5.03
N LEU A 89 4.96 11.03 5.04
CA LEU A 89 5.50 11.89 3.99
C LEU A 89 6.05 11.17 2.74
N GLY A 90 6.02 9.82 2.69
CA GLY A 90 6.81 9.07 1.71
C GLY A 90 6.10 8.60 0.42
N ALA A 91 4.76 8.49 0.40
CA ALA A 91 3.96 8.11 -0.79
C ALA A 91 2.46 8.01 -0.43
N PRO A 92 1.54 8.21 -1.38
CA PRO A 92 0.13 7.87 -1.20
C PRO A 92 -0.02 6.35 -1.05
N ALA A 93 -0.37 5.88 0.15
CA ALA A 93 -0.74 4.48 0.36
C ALA A 93 -1.74 4.38 1.51
N THR A 94 -2.51 3.30 1.50
CA THR A 94 -3.73 3.11 2.30
C THR A 94 -3.52 2.99 3.81
N SER A 95 -2.32 2.69 4.31
CA SER A 95 -2.05 2.54 5.75
C SER A 95 -0.74 3.18 6.16
N LEU A 96 -0.64 3.69 7.39
CA LEU A 96 0.59 4.27 7.94
C LEU A 96 1.60 3.24 8.41
N ASP A 97 1.20 1.99 8.65
CA ASP A 97 2.09 0.95 9.18
C ASP A 97 2.82 0.22 8.03
N ARG A 98 3.94 0.77 7.55
CA ARG A 98 4.66 0.32 6.34
C ARG A 98 6.03 -0.28 6.66
N LEU A 99 6.55 -1.05 5.72
CA LEU A 99 7.94 -1.48 5.66
C LEU A 99 8.61 -0.72 4.52
N GLU A 100 9.69 -0.02 4.84
CA GLU A 100 10.62 0.55 3.86
C GLU A 100 11.65 -0.52 3.49
N ILE A 101 11.66 -0.91 2.23
CA ILE A 101 12.65 -1.82 1.66
C ILE A 101 13.66 -0.95 0.90
N ARG A 102 14.90 -0.89 1.38
CA ARG A 102 16.00 -0.22 0.68
C ARG A 102 16.75 -1.24 -0.17
N TYR A 103 16.88 -0.94 -1.45
CA TYR A 103 17.53 -1.80 -2.44
C TYR A 103 18.47 -0.97 -3.31
N ASN A 104 19.43 -1.60 -3.96
CA ASN A 104 20.51 -0.90 -4.67
C ASN A 104 21.23 0.14 -3.77
N ARG A 105 21.79 1.20 -4.37
CA ARG A 105 22.58 2.21 -3.63
C ARG A 105 21.72 3.29 -2.98
N PHE A 106 20.67 3.75 -3.65
CA PHE A 106 19.84 4.88 -3.20
C PHE A 106 18.32 4.63 -3.31
N ASP A 107 17.91 3.47 -3.82
CA ASP A 107 16.51 3.20 -4.10
C ASP A 107 15.80 2.64 -2.87
N PHE A 108 14.52 2.97 -2.74
CA PHE A 108 13.66 2.40 -1.72
C PHE A 108 12.23 2.24 -2.22
N VAL A 109 11.49 1.32 -1.62
CA VAL A 109 10.06 1.15 -1.84
C VAL A 109 9.35 0.97 -0.51
N LEU A 110 8.16 1.56 -0.40
CA LEU A 110 7.29 1.39 0.76
C LEU A 110 6.26 0.32 0.46
N VAL A 111 6.19 -0.71 1.30
CA VAL A 111 5.20 -1.79 1.19
C VAL A 111 4.41 -1.94 2.50
N SER A 112 3.14 -2.31 2.41
CA SER A 112 2.27 -2.56 3.58
C SER A 112 1.64 -3.95 3.56
N PRO A 113 2.45 -5.03 3.56
CA PRO A 113 1.91 -6.39 3.57
C PRO A 113 1.07 -6.61 4.84
N LYS A 114 -0.11 -7.23 4.67
CA LYS A 114 -1.01 -7.58 5.79
C LYS A 114 -0.32 -8.49 6.80
N ASP A 115 0.48 -9.43 6.33
CA ASP A 115 1.35 -10.28 7.14
C ASP A 115 2.82 -9.84 6.98
N LYS A 116 3.24 -8.91 7.82
CA LYS A 116 4.60 -8.37 7.82
C LYS A 116 5.65 -9.39 8.24
N ALA A 117 5.34 -10.18 9.27
CA ALA A 117 6.26 -11.16 9.80
C ALA A 117 6.51 -12.28 8.77
N GLY A 118 5.45 -12.77 8.13
CA GLY A 118 5.57 -13.71 7.01
C GLY A 118 6.33 -13.11 5.84
N PHE A 119 6.05 -11.87 5.46
CA PHE A 119 6.76 -11.19 4.37
C PHE A 119 8.27 -11.07 4.63
N ILE A 120 8.67 -10.59 5.81
CA ILE A 120 10.08 -10.48 6.20
C ILE A 120 10.75 -11.85 6.23
N ARG A 121 10.07 -12.87 6.77
CA ARG A 121 10.61 -14.24 6.81
C ARG A 121 10.90 -14.78 5.42
N GLU A 122 9.99 -14.57 4.45
CA GLU A 122 10.23 -15.04 3.08
C GLU A 122 11.35 -14.26 2.37
N LEU A 123 11.54 -12.97 2.68
CA LEU A 123 12.71 -12.22 2.18
C LEU A 123 14.03 -12.76 2.76
N LEU A 124 14.09 -13.02 4.07
CA LEU A 124 15.29 -13.52 4.74
C LEU A 124 15.68 -14.94 4.30
N LYS A 125 14.71 -15.76 3.89
CA LYS A 125 15.00 -17.09 3.30
C LYS A 125 15.84 -16.99 2.03
N VAL A 126 15.66 -15.92 1.26
CA VAL A 126 16.35 -15.70 -0.01
C VAL A 126 17.64 -14.92 0.21
N ASN A 127 17.60 -13.89 1.04
CA ASN A 127 18.75 -13.07 1.38
C ASN A 127 18.86 -12.90 2.91
N PRO A 128 19.63 -13.76 3.59
CA PRO A 128 19.83 -13.69 5.03
C PRO A 128 20.61 -12.45 5.50
N ALA A 129 21.29 -11.74 4.59
CA ALA A 129 22.11 -10.58 4.91
C ALA A 129 21.31 -9.27 5.03
N ILE A 130 19.99 -9.31 4.79
CA ILE A 130 19.11 -8.15 4.93
C ILE A 130 19.11 -7.66 6.39
N GLU A 131 19.44 -6.40 6.59
CA GLU A 131 19.38 -5.75 7.90
C GLU A 131 17.93 -5.42 8.27
N ILE A 132 17.42 -5.97 9.37
CA ILE A 132 16.05 -5.75 9.85
C ILE A 132 16.04 -4.68 10.95
N LYS A 133 15.35 -3.57 10.71
CA LYS A 133 15.16 -2.47 11.68
C LYS A 133 13.69 -2.34 12.06
N LEU A 134 13.30 -3.09 13.10
CA LEU A 134 11.98 -2.93 13.71
C LEU A 134 12.09 -1.84 14.79
N LYS A 135 11.40 -0.72 14.60
CA LYS A 135 11.22 0.24 15.71
C LYS A 135 10.20 -0.37 16.68
N GLY A 136 10.68 -0.71 17.88
CA GLY A 136 9.83 -1.09 19.02
C GLY A 136 8.95 0.05 19.49
#